data_AF-A0A7Z9RYH3-F1
#
_entry.id   AF-A0A7Z9RYH3-F1
#
_cell.length_a   1.000
_cell.length_b   1.000
_cell.length_c   1.000
_cell.angle_alpha   90.00
_cell.angle_beta   90.00
_cell.angle_gamma   90.00
#
_symmetry.space_group_name_H-M   'P 1'
#
loop_
_entity.id
_entity.type
_entity.pdbx_description
1 polymer ?
#
loop_
_entity_poly.entity_id
_entity_poly.type
_entity_poly.pdbx_seq_one_letter_code
_entity_poly.pdbx_strand_id
1 'polypeptide(L)'
;GSGYYQILLDWIAVGCQLDHQVPKVRSIELSPNNPLVQKIGEEQQVRVTAFYDDGSLRDVTAEAFISSGNTEIATCSDTGLVTTLRRGEAPLLARFEGAYVATTLTVMGDRSDFRWRDLEIFNRIDDLVADKWKRMKLQASELCDDAEFLRRVSLDLIGLPPTAEQVRAFLKDGTATRVKREVLIDELIGSEDYVVHWGNRWADLLQVNGKFLGKEGAAGFRQWIHDQVEKNTPYDQFAHQILTASGSNKENPPASYFKILRTPAETMENTTQLFLATRFNCNKCHDHPFERWTQDQYYELAAFFAQVKLEADPASAKMKVGGTAVEGSKPLYEIISDKGTGEVTHVRTGAVTAPAFPFDTSFEVAEGAGRRQQLAAWITSSDNRYFARSYVNRIWGYLTGVGLIDPLDDIRAGNPPS
;
A
#
# COMPACT_ATOMS: atom_id res chain seq x y z
N GLY A 1 -2.19 -29.58 36.89
CA GLY A 1 -2.44 -28.30 36.19
C GLY A 1 -2.44 -28.52 34.70
N SER A 2 -2.67 -27.49 33.89
CA SER A 2 -2.42 -27.54 32.44
C SER A 2 -0.92 -27.71 32.14
N GLY A 3 -0.55 -28.01 30.88
CA GLY A 3 0.85 -28.01 30.46
C GLY A 3 1.56 -26.68 30.76
N TYR A 4 0.87 -25.55 30.51
CA TYR A 4 1.37 -24.21 30.84
C TYR A 4 1.60 -23.98 32.33
N TYR A 5 0.73 -24.53 33.19
CA TYR A 5 0.94 -24.48 34.63
C TYR A 5 2.25 -25.19 35.02
N GLN A 6 2.52 -26.35 34.42
CA GLN A 6 3.74 -27.10 34.70
C GLN A 6 4.98 -26.33 34.20
N ILE A 7 4.92 -25.75 32.99
CA ILE A 7 6.00 -24.91 32.45
C ILE A 7 6.34 -23.75 33.40
N LEU A 8 5.32 -23.03 33.88
CA LEU A 8 5.53 -21.92 34.81
C LEU A 8 6.04 -22.39 36.17
N LEU A 9 5.50 -23.49 36.69
CA LEU A 9 5.94 -24.07 37.96
C LEU A 9 7.41 -24.50 37.88
N ASP A 10 7.80 -25.17 36.80
CA ASP A 10 9.18 -25.63 36.58
C ASP A 10 10.12 -24.44 36.40
N TRP A 11 9.74 -23.42 35.62
CA TRP A 11 10.52 -22.19 35.45
C TRP A 11 10.73 -21.46 36.79
N ILE A 12 9.69 -21.36 37.63
CA ILE A 12 9.78 -20.79 38.97
C ILE A 12 10.66 -21.65 39.89
N ALA A 13 10.50 -22.98 39.84
CA ALA A 13 11.25 -23.91 40.67
C ALA A 13 12.76 -23.87 40.38
N VAL A 14 13.17 -23.60 39.14
CA VAL A 14 14.57 -23.40 38.76
C VAL A 14 15.06 -21.95 38.94
N GLY A 15 14.27 -21.09 39.59
CA GLY A 15 14.67 -19.73 39.96
C GLY A 15 14.46 -18.67 38.87
N CYS A 16 13.51 -18.89 37.96
CA CYS A 16 13.14 -17.94 36.89
C CYS A 16 14.34 -17.47 36.04
N GLN A 17 15.31 -18.36 35.80
CA GLN A 17 16.48 -18.02 35.00
C GLN A 17 16.07 -17.72 33.56
N LEU A 18 16.62 -16.64 33.00
CA LEU A 18 16.40 -16.22 31.63
C LEU A 18 17.55 -16.75 30.76
N ASP A 19 17.23 -17.64 29.82
CA ASP A 19 18.17 -18.12 28.82
C ASP A 19 17.93 -17.40 27.49
N HIS A 20 18.95 -16.69 27.02
CA HIS A 20 18.91 -15.98 25.74
C HIS A 20 19.49 -16.80 24.58
N GLN A 21 20.04 -17.98 24.86
CA GLN A 21 20.62 -18.91 23.88
C GLN A 21 19.61 -19.98 23.41
N VAL A 22 18.31 -19.69 23.55
CA VAL A 22 17.25 -20.55 23.02
C VAL A 22 17.12 -20.38 21.50
N PRO A 23 16.83 -21.46 20.75
CA PRO A 23 16.52 -21.37 19.32
C PRO A 23 15.37 -20.39 19.07
N LYS A 24 15.48 -19.59 18.00
CA LYS A 24 14.46 -18.60 17.63
C LYS A 24 13.66 -19.05 16.42
N VAL A 25 12.37 -18.70 16.41
CA VAL A 25 11.54 -18.93 15.23
C VAL A 25 12.08 -18.14 14.04
N ARG A 26 12.46 -18.86 13.00
CA ARG A 26 12.88 -18.32 11.70
C ARG A 26 11.67 -18.05 10.81
N SER A 27 10.69 -18.94 10.81
CA SER A 27 9.46 -18.82 10.00
C SER A 27 8.34 -19.70 10.55
N ILE A 28 7.11 -19.44 10.11
CA ILE A 28 5.95 -20.30 10.37
C ILE A 28 5.24 -20.67 9.08
N GLU A 29 4.60 -21.84 9.07
CA GLU A 29 3.73 -22.31 7.99
C GLU A 29 2.32 -22.55 8.53
N LEU A 30 1.31 -22.15 7.75
CA LEU A 30 -0.10 -22.41 8.03
C LEU A 30 -0.64 -23.38 7.00
N SER A 31 -1.19 -24.50 7.47
CA SER A 31 -1.73 -25.57 6.64
C SER A 31 -3.19 -25.89 7.00
N PRO A 32 -4.04 -26.27 6.05
CA PRO A 32 -3.78 -26.36 4.61
C PRO A 32 -3.59 -24.98 3.93
N ASN A 33 -2.89 -24.97 2.80
CA ASN A 33 -2.74 -23.80 1.95
C ASN A 33 -3.96 -23.65 1.04
N ASN A 34 -4.57 -22.45 1.01
CA ASN A 34 -5.76 -22.10 0.24
C ASN A 34 -6.93 -23.10 0.36
N PRO A 35 -7.41 -23.44 1.58
CA PRO A 35 -8.46 -24.44 1.76
C PRO A 35 -9.76 -24.06 1.06
N LEU A 36 -10.40 -25.07 0.46
CA LEU A 36 -11.69 -24.95 -0.19
C LEU A 36 -12.76 -25.68 0.63
N VAL A 37 -13.67 -24.93 1.23
CA VAL A 37 -14.82 -25.49 1.97
C VAL A 37 -16.07 -25.38 1.10
N GLN A 38 -16.76 -26.51 0.91
CA GLN A 38 -17.87 -26.59 -0.03
C GLN A 38 -19.15 -26.03 0.55
N LYS A 39 -19.46 -26.30 1.83
CA LYS A 39 -20.73 -25.90 2.43
C LYS A 39 -20.54 -24.87 3.54
N ILE A 40 -21.53 -24.00 3.67
CA ILE A 40 -21.65 -23.08 4.80
C ILE A 40 -21.98 -23.91 6.06
N GLY A 41 -21.34 -23.59 7.18
CA GLY A 41 -21.47 -24.32 8.45
C GLY A 41 -20.51 -25.50 8.60
N GLU A 42 -19.72 -25.84 7.57
CA GLU A 42 -18.63 -26.80 7.70
C GLU A 42 -17.43 -26.17 8.41
N GLU A 43 -16.65 -27.02 9.06
CA GLU A 43 -15.46 -26.66 9.81
C GLU A 43 -14.18 -27.10 9.09
N GLN A 44 -13.12 -26.32 9.24
CA GLN A 44 -11.78 -26.60 8.71
C GLN A 44 -10.75 -26.40 9.83
N GLN A 45 -10.07 -27.46 10.24
CA GLN A 45 -8.93 -27.34 11.14
C GLN A 45 -7.71 -26.81 10.38
N VAL A 46 -7.01 -25.83 10.97
CA VAL A 46 -5.69 -25.38 10.49
C VAL A 46 -4.61 -25.76 11.49
N ARG A 47 -3.37 -25.90 11.01
CA ARG A 47 -2.17 -26.16 11.80
C ARG A 47 -1.11 -25.11 11.52
N VAL A 48 -0.47 -24.61 12.58
CA VAL A 48 0.69 -23.73 12.53
C VAL A 48 1.95 -24.52 12.89
N THR A 49 2.93 -24.57 11.98
CA THR A 49 4.23 -25.21 12.22
C THR A 49 5.30 -24.14 12.28
N ALA A 50 6.05 -24.07 13.38
CA ALA A 50 7.19 -23.18 13.54
C ALA A 50 8.50 -23.87 13.13
N PHE A 51 9.33 -23.14 12.41
CA PHE A 51 10.66 -23.55 11.95
C PHE A 51 11.68 -22.69 12.67
N TYR A 52 12.58 -23.32 13.44
CA TYR A 52 13.59 -22.62 14.23
C TYR A 52 14.92 -22.50 13.47
N ASP A 53 15.79 -21.61 13.93
CA ASP A 53 17.13 -21.36 13.37
C ASP A 53 18.10 -22.53 13.54
N ASP A 54 17.91 -23.36 14.56
CA ASP A 54 18.62 -24.63 14.76
C ASP A 54 18.13 -25.78 13.85
N GLY A 55 17.12 -25.51 13.00
CA GLY A 55 16.52 -26.47 12.08
C GLY A 55 15.42 -27.34 12.70
N SER A 56 15.10 -27.18 13.99
CA SER A 56 13.99 -27.89 14.64
C SER A 56 12.62 -27.36 14.17
N LEU A 57 11.59 -28.20 14.37
CA LEU A 57 10.21 -27.94 13.97
C LEU A 57 9.27 -28.20 15.14
N ARG A 58 8.25 -27.36 15.32
CA ARG A 58 7.23 -27.55 16.36
C ARG A 58 5.84 -27.23 15.84
N ASP A 59 4.86 -28.08 16.16
CA ASP A 59 3.44 -27.70 16.05
C ASP A 59 3.15 -26.70 17.17
N VAL A 60 2.83 -25.47 16.77
CA VAL A 60 2.57 -24.35 17.67
C VAL A 60 1.12 -23.87 17.52
N THR A 61 0.23 -24.71 17.01
CA THR A 61 -1.17 -24.31 16.74
C THR A 61 -1.89 -23.79 17.98
N ALA A 62 -1.61 -24.36 19.15
CA ALA A 62 -2.24 -23.97 20.41
C ALA A 62 -1.61 -22.72 21.05
N GLU A 63 -0.37 -22.38 20.66
CA GLU A 63 0.38 -21.21 21.12
C GLU A 63 0.29 -20.03 20.14
N ALA A 64 0.03 -20.30 18.87
CA ALA A 64 -0.10 -19.31 17.82
C ALA A 64 -1.44 -18.58 17.93
N PHE A 65 -1.45 -17.30 17.59
CA PHE A 65 -2.71 -16.59 17.38
C PHE A 65 -3.15 -16.78 15.95
N ILE A 66 -4.39 -17.24 15.76
CA ILE A 66 -4.98 -17.46 14.45
C ILE A 66 -6.26 -16.63 14.37
N SER A 67 -6.37 -15.79 13.35
CA SER A 67 -7.52 -14.90 13.17
C SER A 67 -8.00 -14.91 11.73
N SER A 68 -9.30 -14.77 11.54
CA SER A 68 -9.89 -14.50 10.22
C SER A 68 -9.93 -13.00 9.96
N GLY A 69 -9.40 -12.57 8.82
CA GLY A 69 -9.48 -11.18 8.36
C GLY A 69 -10.86 -10.81 7.80
N ASN A 70 -11.74 -11.78 7.55
CA ASN A 70 -13.14 -11.53 7.23
C ASN A 70 -14.07 -12.43 8.05
N THR A 71 -14.46 -11.93 9.22
CA THR A 71 -15.31 -12.65 10.17
C THR A 71 -16.74 -12.82 9.70
N GLU A 72 -17.20 -12.14 8.64
CA GLU A 72 -18.49 -12.41 8.03
C GLU A 72 -18.48 -13.70 7.20
N ILE A 73 -17.31 -14.10 6.68
CA ILE A 73 -17.15 -15.30 5.86
C ILE A 73 -16.78 -16.51 6.72
N ALA A 74 -15.82 -16.35 7.63
CA ALA A 74 -15.39 -17.41 8.53
C ALA A 74 -14.84 -16.88 9.84
N THR A 75 -15.03 -17.64 10.92
CA THR A 75 -14.44 -17.36 12.24
C THR A 75 -13.45 -18.46 12.60
N CYS A 76 -12.47 -18.17 13.45
CA CYS A 76 -11.47 -19.15 13.90
C CYS A 76 -11.46 -19.19 15.43
N SER A 77 -11.48 -20.40 16.00
CA SER A 77 -11.25 -20.60 17.43
C SER A 77 -9.77 -20.46 17.81
N ASP A 78 -9.50 -20.35 19.11
CA ASP A 78 -8.14 -20.34 19.67
C ASP A 78 -7.38 -21.67 19.48
N THR A 79 -8.07 -22.73 19.04
CA THR A 79 -7.47 -24.02 18.72
C THR A 79 -7.22 -24.22 17.22
N GLY A 80 -7.41 -23.19 16.41
CA GLY A 80 -7.27 -23.27 14.95
C GLY A 80 -8.42 -23.96 14.23
N LEU A 81 -9.60 -24.08 14.85
CA LEU A 81 -10.80 -24.61 14.18
C LEU A 81 -11.57 -23.47 13.51
N VAL A 82 -11.64 -23.50 12.19
CA VAL A 82 -12.27 -22.47 11.38
C VAL A 82 -13.70 -22.87 11.05
N THR A 83 -14.69 -22.04 11.38
CA THR A 83 -16.11 -22.26 11.08
C THR A 83 -16.55 -21.35 9.95
N THR A 84 -17.14 -21.91 8.90
CA THR A 84 -17.64 -21.15 7.75
C THR A 84 -19.04 -20.60 8.00
N LEU A 85 -19.25 -19.32 7.70
CA LEU A 85 -20.50 -18.59 7.98
C LEU A 85 -21.22 -18.15 6.71
N ARG A 86 -20.47 -17.72 5.68
CA ARG A 86 -21.02 -17.24 4.42
C ARG A 86 -20.11 -17.60 3.26
N ARG A 87 -20.66 -17.55 2.05
CA ARG A 87 -19.89 -17.69 0.81
C ARG A 87 -18.96 -16.49 0.65
N GLY A 88 -17.71 -16.76 0.30
CA GLY A 88 -16.71 -15.73 0.03
C GLY A 88 -15.31 -16.25 0.31
N GLU A 89 -14.37 -15.33 0.47
CA GLU A 89 -13.01 -15.64 0.90
C GLU A 89 -12.71 -14.97 2.23
N ALA A 90 -11.97 -15.67 3.07
CA ALA A 90 -11.50 -15.16 4.35
C ALA A 90 -10.00 -15.43 4.46
N PRO A 91 -9.15 -14.39 4.49
CA PRO A 91 -7.74 -14.58 4.80
C PRO A 91 -7.61 -15.02 6.26
N LEU A 92 -6.94 -16.13 6.50
CA LEU A 92 -6.59 -16.63 7.82
C LEU A 92 -5.14 -16.23 8.09
N LEU A 93 -4.94 -15.39 9.10
CA LEU A 93 -3.63 -14.92 9.54
C LEU A 93 -3.21 -15.71 10.78
N ALA A 94 -2.02 -16.29 10.75
CA ALA A 94 -1.37 -16.89 11.90
C ALA A 94 -0.14 -16.07 12.30
N ARG A 95 0.09 -15.93 13.62
CA ARG A 95 1.28 -15.30 14.19
C ARG A 95 1.83 -16.09 15.38
N PHE A 96 3.15 -16.20 15.45
CA PHE A 96 3.86 -16.86 16.54
C PHE A 96 5.30 -16.33 16.62
N GLU A 97 5.73 -15.88 17.80
CA GLU A 97 7.07 -15.32 18.07
C GLU A 97 7.59 -14.32 17.02
N GLY A 98 6.73 -13.38 16.58
CA GLY A 98 7.09 -12.35 15.61
C GLY A 98 7.06 -12.81 14.14
N ALA A 99 6.87 -14.10 13.87
CA ALA A 99 6.63 -14.61 12.53
C ALA A 99 5.15 -14.53 12.16
N TYR A 100 4.86 -14.23 10.89
CA TYR A 100 3.53 -14.06 10.34
C TYR A 100 3.37 -14.86 9.05
N VAL A 101 2.22 -15.51 8.87
CA VAL A 101 1.85 -16.20 7.63
C VAL A 101 0.34 -16.12 7.42
N ALA A 102 -0.10 -16.09 6.18
CA ALA A 102 -1.53 -16.10 5.85
C ALA A 102 -1.85 -17.14 4.78
N THR A 103 -3.09 -17.64 4.82
CA THR A 103 -3.69 -18.51 3.80
C THR A 103 -5.10 -18.03 3.52
N THR A 104 -5.61 -18.18 2.29
CA THR A 104 -6.98 -17.73 1.97
C THR A 104 -7.94 -18.92 1.99
N LEU A 105 -8.84 -18.95 2.98
CA LEU A 105 -9.96 -19.89 2.97
C LEU A 105 -11.00 -19.42 1.96
N THR A 106 -11.41 -20.32 1.07
CA THR A 106 -12.51 -20.10 0.13
C THR A 106 -13.74 -20.92 0.55
N VAL A 107 -14.86 -20.25 0.80
CA VAL A 107 -16.17 -20.87 1.06
C VAL A 107 -17.03 -20.76 -0.19
N MET A 108 -17.27 -21.87 -0.87
CA MET A 108 -17.94 -21.86 -2.19
C MET A 108 -19.45 -21.77 -2.11
N GLY A 109 -20.05 -22.46 -1.12
CA GLY A 109 -21.46 -22.82 -1.15
C GLY A 109 -21.76 -23.91 -2.20
N ASP A 110 -22.98 -24.45 -2.17
CA ASP A 110 -23.40 -25.45 -3.16
C ASP A 110 -23.48 -24.84 -4.58
N ARG A 111 -22.70 -25.42 -5.49
CA ARG A 111 -22.52 -25.02 -6.88
C ARG A 111 -22.31 -26.25 -7.77
N SER A 112 -23.00 -27.35 -7.47
CA SER A 112 -22.98 -28.57 -8.31
C SER A 112 -23.35 -28.29 -9.76
N ASP A 113 -24.26 -27.33 -9.96
CA ASP A 113 -24.83 -27.02 -11.27
C ASP A 113 -24.05 -25.96 -12.04
N PHE A 114 -22.97 -25.43 -11.47
CA PHE A 114 -22.12 -24.46 -12.15
C PHE A 114 -21.49 -25.09 -13.40
N ARG A 115 -21.61 -24.39 -14.54
CA ARG A 115 -20.97 -24.73 -15.80
C ARG A 115 -20.24 -23.50 -16.30
N TRP A 116 -18.91 -23.58 -16.40
CA TRP A 116 -18.11 -22.49 -16.94
C TRP A 116 -18.56 -22.18 -18.38
N ARG A 117 -18.69 -20.89 -18.68
CA ARG A 117 -18.87 -20.41 -20.05
C ARG A 117 -17.57 -19.74 -20.45
N ASP A 118 -17.02 -20.15 -21.57
CA ASP A 118 -15.81 -19.53 -22.07
C ASP A 118 -16.04 -18.05 -22.35
N LEU A 119 -15.06 -17.26 -21.96
CA LEU A 119 -15.06 -15.82 -22.11
C LEU A 119 -14.17 -15.46 -23.29
N GLU A 120 -14.52 -14.38 -23.97
CA GLU A 120 -13.59 -13.74 -24.88
C GLU A 120 -12.48 -13.10 -24.05
N ILE A 121 -11.23 -13.44 -24.37
CA ILE A 121 -10.03 -12.95 -23.70
C ILE A 121 -9.35 -11.95 -24.63
N PHE A 122 -9.15 -10.73 -24.18
CA PHE A 122 -8.51 -9.67 -24.98
C PHE A 122 -7.06 -9.44 -24.59
N ASN A 123 -6.70 -9.68 -23.33
CA ASN A 123 -5.35 -9.49 -22.84
C ASN A 123 -5.04 -10.41 -21.63
N ARG A 124 -3.81 -10.31 -21.13
CA ARG A 124 -3.34 -11.14 -20.01
C ARG A 124 -4.07 -10.89 -18.68
N ILE A 125 -4.61 -9.70 -18.47
CA ILE A 125 -5.39 -9.38 -17.27
C ILE A 125 -6.71 -10.16 -17.29
N ASP A 126 -7.35 -10.29 -18.46
CA ASP A 126 -8.58 -11.06 -18.61
C ASP A 126 -8.37 -12.54 -18.25
N ASP A 127 -7.22 -13.12 -18.63
CA ASP A 127 -6.86 -14.49 -18.21
C ASP A 127 -6.86 -14.63 -16.69
N LEU A 128 -6.19 -13.71 -15.99
CA LEU A 128 -6.04 -13.75 -14.53
C LEU A 128 -7.40 -13.60 -13.83
N VAL A 129 -8.25 -12.70 -14.34
CA VAL A 129 -9.61 -12.49 -13.83
C VAL A 129 -10.48 -13.71 -14.11
N ALA A 130 -10.42 -14.29 -15.31
CA ALA A 130 -11.17 -15.48 -15.69
C ALA A 130 -10.76 -16.70 -14.86
N ASP A 131 -9.47 -16.90 -14.62
CA ASP A 131 -8.95 -17.96 -13.74
C ASP A 131 -9.51 -17.84 -12.32
N LYS A 132 -9.53 -16.62 -11.78
CA LYS A 132 -10.13 -16.35 -10.47
C LYS A 132 -11.62 -16.64 -10.46
N TRP A 133 -12.38 -16.15 -11.44
CA TRP A 133 -13.82 -16.41 -11.53
C TRP A 133 -14.13 -17.90 -11.67
N LYS A 134 -13.38 -18.62 -12.49
CA LYS A 134 -13.52 -20.07 -12.66
C LYS A 134 -13.26 -20.82 -11.36
N ARG A 135 -12.20 -20.46 -10.63
CA ARG A 135 -11.92 -21.00 -9.28
C ARG A 135 -13.08 -20.73 -8.32
N MET A 136 -13.65 -19.52 -8.37
CA MET A 136 -14.76 -19.09 -7.51
C MET A 136 -16.15 -19.54 -7.98
N LYS A 137 -16.22 -20.30 -9.09
CA LYS A 137 -17.47 -20.68 -9.77
C LYS A 137 -18.40 -19.48 -9.99
N LEU A 138 -17.81 -18.38 -10.46
CA LEU A 138 -18.49 -17.15 -10.85
C LEU A 138 -18.62 -17.10 -12.37
N GLN A 139 -19.77 -16.62 -12.84
CA GLN A 139 -19.96 -16.27 -14.24
C GLN A 139 -19.65 -14.78 -14.38
N ALA A 140 -18.97 -14.42 -15.46
CA ALA A 140 -18.85 -13.02 -15.83
C ALA A 140 -20.24 -12.41 -16.08
N SER A 141 -20.39 -11.15 -15.72
CA SER A 141 -21.53 -10.33 -16.13
C SER A 141 -21.51 -10.12 -17.64
N GLU A 142 -22.66 -9.81 -18.22
CA GLU A 142 -22.74 -9.41 -19.63
C GLU A 142 -21.98 -8.10 -19.86
N LEU A 143 -21.48 -7.92 -21.09
CA LEU A 143 -20.83 -6.67 -21.49
C LEU A 143 -21.86 -5.53 -21.45
N CYS A 144 -21.43 -4.38 -20.92
CA CYS A 144 -22.22 -3.16 -20.97
C CYS A 144 -22.42 -2.67 -22.41
N ASP A 145 -23.53 -1.97 -22.63
CA ASP A 145 -23.79 -1.34 -23.91
C ASP A 145 -22.86 -0.13 -24.18
N ASP A 146 -22.89 0.38 -25.41
CA ASP A 146 -22.00 1.48 -25.82
C ASP A 146 -22.28 2.80 -25.10
N ALA A 147 -23.52 3.06 -24.70
CA ALA A 147 -23.86 4.29 -23.99
C ALA A 147 -23.35 4.25 -22.54
N GLU A 148 -23.53 3.11 -21.87
CA GLU A 148 -22.97 2.86 -20.54
C GLU A 148 -21.45 2.90 -20.55
N PHE A 149 -20.83 2.23 -21.53
CA PHE A 149 -19.37 2.21 -21.69
C PHE A 149 -18.81 3.63 -21.85
N LEU A 150 -19.32 4.39 -22.83
CA LEU A 150 -18.87 5.75 -23.12
C LEU A 150 -18.99 6.64 -21.88
N ARG A 151 -20.12 6.57 -21.15
CA ARG A 151 -20.29 7.36 -19.93
C ARG A 151 -19.27 6.97 -18.84
N ARG A 152 -19.08 5.67 -18.58
CA ARG A 152 -18.17 5.20 -17.51
C ARG A 152 -16.74 5.58 -17.83
N VAL A 153 -16.25 5.25 -19.02
CA VAL A 153 -14.86 5.49 -19.41
C VAL A 153 -14.51 6.98 -19.47
N SER A 154 -15.44 7.85 -19.89
CA SER A 154 -15.22 9.31 -19.80
C SER A 154 -15.12 9.79 -18.36
N LEU A 155 -16.00 9.34 -17.47
CA LEU A 155 -15.93 9.75 -16.06
C LEU A 155 -14.66 9.23 -15.37
N ASP A 156 -14.23 8.01 -15.68
CA ASP A 156 -13.08 7.38 -15.05
C ASP A 156 -11.75 7.94 -15.54
N LEU A 157 -11.64 8.25 -16.84
CA LEU A 157 -10.41 8.75 -17.45
C LEU A 157 -10.26 10.27 -17.37
N ILE A 158 -11.35 11.02 -17.60
CA ILE A 158 -11.30 12.49 -17.73
C ILE A 158 -12.17 13.23 -16.71
N GLY A 159 -12.93 12.51 -15.87
CA GLY A 159 -13.76 13.13 -14.82
C GLY A 159 -14.99 13.89 -15.31
N LEU A 160 -15.29 13.85 -16.61
CA LEU A 160 -16.40 14.57 -17.23
C LEU A 160 -17.32 13.61 -17.99
N PRO A 161 -18.64 13.85 -18.01
CA PRO A 161 -19.54 13.09 -18.86
C PRO A 161 -19.34 13.47 -20.34
N PRO A 162 -19.59 12.55 -21.29
CA PRO A 162 -19.55 12.85 -22.71
C PRO A 162 -20.65 13.88 -23.07
N THR A 163 -20.38 14.73 -24.06
CA THR A 163 -21.38 15.66 -24.60
C THR A 163 -22.47 14.92 -25.38
N ALA A 164 -23.65 15.54 -25.53
CA ALA A 164 -24.74 14.93 -26.29
C ALA A 164 -24.37 14.64 -27.76
N GLU A 165 -23.49 15.45 -28.35
CA GLU A 165 -22.98 15.25 -29.71
C GLU A 165 -22.05 14.04 -29.80
N GLN A 166 -21.09 13.91 -28.87
CA GLN A 166 -20.21 12.75 -28.77
C GLN A 166 -21.01 11.45 -28.57
N VAL A 167 -22.03 11.46 -27.71
CA VAL A 167 -22.91 10.29 -27.52
C VAL A 167 -23.60 9.90 -28.82
N ARG A 168 -24.23 10.85 -29.53
CA ARG A 168 -24.91 10.54 -30.80
C ARG A 168 -23.94 10.04 -31.87
N ALA A 169 -22.74 10.61 -31.94
CA ALA A 169 -21.71 10.19 -32.88
C ALA A 169 -21.25 8.76 -32.58
N PHE A 170 -20.91 8.45 -31.32
CA PHE A 170 -20.42 7.13 -30.90
C PHE A 170 -21.46 6.01 -31.07
N LEU A 171 -22.74 6.31 -30.82
CA LEU A 171 -23.83 5.36 -31.01
C LEU A 171 -24.20 5.15 -32.48
N LYS A 172 -23.95 6.14 -33.34
CA LYS A 172 -24.17 6.02 -34.80
C LYS A 172 -22.99 5.34 -35.50
N ASP A 173 -21.80 5.32 -34.89
CA ASP A 173 -20.64 4.65 -35.44
C ASP A 173 -20.84 3.12 -35.48
N GLY A 174 -20.91 2.60 -36.71
CA GLY A 174 -21.07 1.18 -37.03
C GLY A 174 -19.75 0.40 -37.08
N THR A 175 -18.61 1.04 -36.78
CA THR A 175 -17.34 0.36 -36.55
C THR A 175 -17.52 -0.71 -35.47
N ALA A 176 -16.82 -1.84 -35.61
CA ALA A 176 -16.87 -2.93 -34.64
C ALA A 176 -16.64 -2.39 -33.21
N THR A 177 -17.51 -2.77 -32.27
CA THR A 177 -17.56 -2.22 -30.91
C THR A 177 -16.18 -2.12 -30.25
N ARG A 178 -15.38 -3.18 -30.33
CA ARG A 178 -14.03 -3.20 -29.76
C ARG A 178 -13.14 -2.10 -30.35
N VAL A 179 -13.10 -1.98 -31.67
CA VAL A 179 -12.21 -1.04 -32.38
C VAL A 179 -12.58 0.40 -32.02
N LYS A 180 -13.86 0.77 -32.05
CA LYS A 180 -14.26 2.15 -31.68
C LYS A 180 -14.06 2.45 -30.20
N ARG A 181 -14.16 1.45 -29.31
CA ARG A 181 -13.86 1.62 -27.88
C ARG A 181 -12.36 1.82 -27.63
N GLU A 182 -11.49 1.07 -28.29
CA GLU A 182 -10.03 1.24 -28.20
C GLU A 182 -9.61 2.64 -28.67
N VAL A 183 -10.11 3.09 -29.82
CA VAL A 183 -9.85 4.45 -30.34
C VAL A 183 -10.33 5.52 -29.35
N LEU A 184 -11.53 5.39 -28.79
CA LEU A 184 -12.05 6.32 -27.80
C LEU A 184 -11.17 6.36 -26.53
N ILE A 185 -10.69 5.21 -26.05
CA ILE A 185 -9.81 5.15 -24.88
C ILE A 185 -8.52 5.93 -25.16
N ASP A 186 -7.89 5.73 -26.32
CA ASP A 186 -6.67 6.43 -26.70
C ASP A 186 -6.90 7.95 -26.83
N GLU A 187 -8.02 8.36 -27.42
CA GLU A 187 -8.43 9.77 -27.50
C GLU A 187 -8.61 10.40 -26.11
N LEU A 188 -9.26 9.68 -25.19
CA LEU A 188 -9.48 10.17 -23.82
C LEU A 188 -8.16 10.26 -23.04
N ILE A 189 -7.31 9.23 -23.08
CA ILE A 189 -6.01 9.22 -22.40
C ILE A 189 -5.09 10.34 -22.94
N GLY A 190 -5.15 10.60 -24.25
CA GLY A 190 -4.37 11.65 -24.90
C GLY A 190 -4.93 13.07 -24.75
N SER A 191 -6.03 13.27 -24.01
CA SER A 191 -6.71 14.56 -23.91
C SER A 191 -6.17 15.45 -22.77
N GLU A 192 -6.36 16.76 -22.91
CA GLU A 192 -6.07 17.74 -21.83
C GLU A 192 -6.91 17.44 -20.57
N ASP A 193 -8.17 17.01 -20.74
CA ASP A 193 -9.05 16.68 -19.61
C ASP A 193 -8.51 15.49 -18.80
N TYR A 194 -7.85 14.51 -19.43
CA TYR A 194 -7.15 13.44 -18.71
C TYR A 194 -6.03 13.98 -17.84
N VAL A 195 -5.20 14.87 -18.40
CA VAL A 195 -4.09 15.50 -17.68
C VAL A 195 -4.61 16.30 -16.48
N VAL A 196 -5.69 17.06 -16.66
CA VAL A 196 -6.34 17.80 -15.57
C VAL A 196 -6.89 16.84 -14.50
N HIS A 197 -7.61 15.78 -14.91
CA HIS A 197 -8.23 14.83 -13.99
C HIS A 197 -7.19 14.10 -13.13
N TRP A 198 -6.20 13.50 -13.77
CA TRP A 198 -5.16 12.73 -13.08
C TRP A 198 -4.13 13.60 -12.37
N GLY A 199 -3.87 14.80 -12.90
CA GLY A 199 -3.08 15.83 -12.22
C GLY A 199 -3.71 16.25 -10.88
N ASN A 200 -5.03 16.42 -10.84
CA ASN A 200 -5.76 16.71 -9.60
C ASN A 200 -5.71 15.54 -8.61
N ARG A 201 -5.87 14.30 -9.07
CA ARG A 201 -5.72 13.12 -8.18
C ARG A 201 -4.33 13.04 -7.56
N TRP A 202 -3.29 13.29 -8.34
CA TRP A 202 -1.92 13.36 -7.82
C TRP A 202 -1.72 14.53 -6.86
N ALA A 203 -2.31 15.69 -7.14
CA ALA A 203 -2.26 16.83 -6.23
C ALA A 203 -2.91 16.52 -4.87
N ASP A 204 -4.00 15.76 -4.84
CA ASP A 204 -4.62 15.31 -3.59
C ASP A 204 -3.73 14.31 -2.84
N LEU A 205 -3.17 13.32 -3.54
CA LEU A 205 -2.26 12.32 -2.97
C LEU A 205 -0.98 12.95 -2.39
N LEU A 206 -0.46 13.99 -3.04
CA LEU A 206 0.71 14.76 -2.58
C LEU A 206 0.34 15.90 -1.63
N GLN A 207 -0.92 15.95 -1.19
CA GLN A 207 -1.44 16.90 -0.20
C GLN A 207 -1.21 18.37 -0.58
N VAL A 208 -1.34 18.71 -1.86
CA VAL A 208 -1.13 20.07 -2.35
C VAL A 208 -2.20 21.01 -1.80
N ASN A 209 -1.82 21.74 -0.75
CA ASN A 209 -2.75 22.50 0.07
C ASN A 209 -2.26 23.93 0.32
N GLY A 210 -3.11 24.91 -0.01
CA GLY A 210 -2.83 26.34 0.18
C GLY A 210 -2.62 26.74 1.65
N LYS A 211 -3.08 25.94 2.62
CA LYS A 211 -2.78 26.13 4.05
C LYS A 211 -1.27 26.09 4.32
N PHE A 212 -0.55 25.17 3.67
CA PHE A 212 0.88 24.95 3.89
C PHE A 212 1.76 25.64 2.84
N LEU A 213 1.22 25.85 1.63
CA LEU A 213 1.99 26.36 0.49
C LEU A 213 1.59 27.78 0.05
N GLY A 214 0.52 28.35 0.60
CA GLY A 214 -0.09 29.57 0.05
C GLY A 214 -0.73 29.31 -1.32
N LYS A 215 -1.37 30.33 -1.90
CA LYS A 215 -2.01 30.21 -3.22
C LYS A 215 -0.97 29.95 -4.30
N GLU A 216 0.13 30.69 -4.24
CA GLU A 216 1.20 30.69 -5.24
C GLU A 216 2.00 29.38 -5.20
N GLY A 217 2.42 28.93 -4.01
CA GLY A 217 3.16 27.67 -3.88
C GLY A 217 2.30 26.45 -4.24
N ALA A 218 1.02 26.45 -3.86
CA ALA A 218 0.10 25.38 -4.27
C ALA A 218 -0.11 25.37 -5.79
N ALA A 219 -0.27 26.53 -6.43
CA ALA A 219 -0.39 26.63 -7.88
C ALA A 219 0.87 26.12 -8.59
N GLY A 220 2.06 26.49 -8.12
CA GLY A 220 3.32 26.02 -8.70
C GLY A 220 3.49 24.50 -8.59
N PHE A 221 3.14 23.90 -7.45
CA PHE A 221 3.24 22.45 -7.31
C PHE A 221 2.18 21.71 -8.13
N ARG A 222 0.94 22.23 -8.22
CA ARG A 222 -0.09 21.68 -9.13
C ARG A 222 0.35 21.74 -10.58
N GLN A 223 0.94 22.85 -11.02
CA GLN A 223 1.43 22.98 -12.39
C GLN A 223 2.54 21.96 -12.66
N TRP A 224 3.48 21.77 -11.74
CA TRP A 224 4.51 20.75 -11.91
C TRP A 224 3.90 19.35 -12.03
N ILE A 225 2.92 18.99 -11.18
CA ILE A 225 2.24 17.69 -11.26
C ILE A 225 1.54 17.52 -12.62
N HIS A 226 0.81 18.56 -13.07
CA HIS A 226 0.16 18.58 -14.37
C HIS A 226 1.17 18.29 -15.49
N ASP A 227 2.30 18.99 -15.52
CA ASP A 227 3.34 18.80 -16.53
C ASP A 227 3.94 17.38 -16.50
N GLN A 228 4.04 16.73 -15.32
CA GLN A 228 4.54 15.36 -15.23
C GLN A 228 3.55 14.35 -15.82
N VAL A 229 2.25 14.55 -15.61
CA VAL A 229 1.17 13.73 -16.18
C VAL A 229 1.12 13.93 -17.70
N GLU A 230 1.16 15.17 -18.17
CA GLU A 230 1.16 15.51 -19.60
C GLU A 230 2.33 14.87 -20.35
N LYS A 231 3.53 14.90 -19.76
CA LYS A 231 4.73 14.26 -20.32
C LYS A 231 4.70 12.74 -20.26
N ASN A 232 3.70 12.15 -19.61
CA ASN A 232 3.63 10.73 -19.30
C ASN A 232 4.93 10.23 -18.62
N THR A 233 5.34 10.94 -17.57
CA THR A 233 6.60 10.64 -16.87
C THR A 233 6.53 9.24 -16.24
N PRO A 234 7.56 8.39 -16.41
CA PRO A 234 7.60 7.09 -15.75
C PRO A 234 7.42 7.21 -14.23
N TYR A 235 6.61 6.32 -13.66
CA TYR A 235 6.16 6.45 -12.27
C TYR A 235 7.32 6.42 -11.26
N ASP A 236 8.33 5.59 -11.51
CA ASP A 236 9.58 5.55 -10.75
C ASP A 236 10.31 6.89 -10.79
N GLN A 237 10.42 7.53 -11.96
CA GLN A 237 11.06 8.84 -12.10
C GLN A 237 10.24 9.95 -11.42
N PHE A 238 8.91 9.90 -11.52
CA PHE A 238 8.03 10.84 -10.83
C PHE A 238 8.21 10.78 -9.30
N ALA A 239 8.17 9.57 -8.73
CA ALA A 239 8.41 9.36 -7.30
C ALA A 239 9.82 9.78 -6.89
N HIS A 240 10.85 9.42 -7.68
CA HIS A 240 12.23 9.79 -7.41
C HIS A 240 12.44 11.31 -7.39
N GLN A 241 11.85 12.04 -8.34
CA GLN A 241 11.91 13.50 -8.39
C GLN A 241 11.34 14.15 -7.12
N ILE A 242 10.25 13.61 -6.58
CA ILE A 242 9.64 14.11 -5.33
C ILE A 242 10.54 13.81 -4.13
N LEU A 243 10.96 12.55 -3.97
CA LEU A 243 11.71 12.08 -2.80
C LEU A 243 13.12 12.69 -2.70
N THR A 244 13.69 13.12 -3.82
CA THR A 244 15.03 13.75 -3.88
C THR A 244 14.98 15.27 -4.05
N ALA A 245 13.79 15.87 -4.15
CA ALA A 245 13.62 17.29 -4.42
C ALA A 245 14.38 18.17 -3.42
N SER A 246 15.16 19.10 -3.94
CA SER A 246 16.01 20.02 -3.17
C SER A 246 16.00 21.41 -3.82
N GLY A 247 16.38 22.45 -3.09
CA GLY A 247 16.32 23.83 -3.52
C GLY A 247 15.02 24.53 -3.11
N SER A 248 14.79 25.72 -3.66
CA SER A 248 13.58 26.50 -3.40
C SER A 248 12.34 25.76 -3.88
N ASN A 249 11.30 25.66 -3.06
CA ASN A 249 10.01 25.12 -3.50
C ASN A 249 9.24 26.04 -4.45
N LYS A 250 9.78 27.23 -4.78
CA LYS A 250 9.30 28.09 -5.87
C LYS A 250 9.89 27.68 -7.21
N GLU A 251 11.20 27.41 -7.24
CA GLU A 251 11.96 27.08 -8.46
C GLU A 251 11.91 25.58 -8.78
N ASN A 252 11.86 24.74 -7.74
CA ASN A 252 11.70 23.30 -7.79
C ASN A 252 10.45 22.88 -6.99
N PRO A 253 9.24 22.99 -7.56
CA PRO A 253 7.99 22.78 -6.84
C PRO A 253 7.84 21.45 -6.07
N PRO A 254 8.38 20.30 -6.52
CA PRO A 254 8.43 19.05 -5.76
C PRO A 254 8.99 19.16 -4.34
N ALA A 255 9.88 20.13 -4.09
CA ALA A 255 10.42 20.38 -2.75
C ALA A 255 9.32 20.79 -1.74
N SER A 256 8.14 21.19 -2.23
CA SER A 256 6.95 21.43 -1.43
C SER A 256 6.49 20.22 -0.62
N TYR A 257 6.83 18.99 -1.05
CA TYR A 257 6.52 17.76 -0.30
C TYR A 257 7.07 17.81 1.14
N PHE A 258 8.34 18.21 1.28
CA PHE A 258 8.98 18.38 2.59
C PHE A 258 8.47 19.60 3.35
N LYS A 259 7.98 20.63 2.65
CA LYS A 259 7.36 21.81 3.28
C LYS A 259 6.00 21.51 3.90
N ILE A 260 5.23 20.61 3.29
CA ILE A 260 3.94 20.14 3.79
C ILE A 260 4.17 19.28 5.04
N LEU A 261 5.06 18.28 4.93
CA LEU A 261 5.22 17.23 5.95
C LEU A 261 6.18 17.63 7.07
N ARG A 262 7.20 18.45 6.79
CA ARG A 262 8.15 19.12 7.70
C ARG A 262 9.01 18.25 8.62
N THR A 263 8.46 17.21 9.26
CA THR A 263 9.16 16.36 10.21
C THR A 263 9.53 15.01 9.60
N PRO A 264 10.60 14.35 10.11
CA PRO A 264 11.00 13.05 9.61
C PRO A 264 9.89 11.98 9.73
N ALA A 265 9.14 12.01 10.83
CA ALA A 265 8.05 11.09 11.09
C ALA A 265 6.88 11.28 10.10
N GLU A 266 6.37 12.51 9.95
CA GLU A 266 5.27 12.80 9.02
C GLU A 266 5.65 12.51 7.57
N THR A 267 6.90 12.80 7.20
CA THR A 267 7.41 12.53 5.86
C THR A 267 7.47 11.03 5.58
N MET A 268 8.01 10.26 6.53
CA MET A 268 8.09 8.81 6.42
C MET A 268 6.71 8.15 6.35
N GLU A 269 5.81 8.48 7.27
CA GLU A 269 4.47 7.88 7.33
C GLU A 269 3.71 8.12 6.02
N ASN A 270 3.73 9.35 5.50
CA ASN A 270 3.10 9.66 4.22
C ASN A 270 3.79 8.95 3.05
N THR A 271 5.12 8.93 3.01
CA THR A 271 5.90 8.30 1.93
C THR A 271 5.59 6.81 1.83
N THR A 272 5.63 6.06 2.94
CA THR A 272 5.40 4.61 2.93
C THR A 272 3.94 4.28 2.60
N GLN A 273 2.99 5.07 3.10
CA GLN A 273 1.57 4.86 2.79
C GLN A 273 1.27 5.17 1.33
N LEU A 274 1.80 6.27 0.79
CA LEU A 274 1.55 6.70 -0.58
C LEU A 274 2.18 5.75 -1.60
N PHE A 275 3.50 5.52 -1.49
CA PHE A 275 4.27 4.82 -2.52
C PHE A 275 4.32 3.30 -2.29
N LEU A 276 4.22 2.82 -1.06
CA LEU A 276 4.31 1.38 -0.75
C LEU A 276 2.99 0.78 -0.24
N ALA A 277 1.93 1.59 -0.09
CA ALA A 277 0.66 1.16 0.50
C ALA A 277 0.87 0.42 1.84
N THR A 278 1.82 0.91 2.64
CA THR A 278 2.21 0.31 3.92
C THR A 278 2.14 1.35 5.03
N ARG A 279 1.41 1.03 6.10
CA ARG A 279 1.06 1.96 7.18
C ARG A 279 1.99 1.81 8.39
N PHE A 280 3.10 2.52 8.38
CA PHE A 280 4.04 2.57 9.51
C PHE A 280 3.55 3.46 10.67
N ASN A 281 2.55 4.32 10.50
CA ASN A 281 2.00 5.09 11.62
C ASN A 281 1.52 4.20 12.80
N CYS A 282 1.07 2.98 12.50
CA CYS A 282 0.61 2.01 13.48
C CYS A 282 1.72 1.39 14.35
N ASN A 283 2.97 1.31 13.87
CA ASN A 283 4.09 0.74 14.63
C ASN A 283 5.00 1.79 15.31
N LYS A 284 4.55 3.04 15.40
CA LYS A 284 5.26 4.10 16.13
C LYS A 284 5.45 3.79 17.62
N CYS A 285 4.41 3.28 18.27
CA CYS A 285 4.38 3.08 19.72
C CYS A 285 4.82 1.68 20.16
N HIS A 286 4.60 0.67 19.32
CA HIS A 286 4.93 -0.74 19.53
C HIS A 286 4.94 -1.47 18.18
N ASP A 287 5.42 -2.72 18.13
CA ASP A 287 5.36 -3.53 16.91
C ASP A 287 3.92 -3.67 16.40
N HIS A 288 3.73 -3.68 15.09
CA HIS A 288 2.38 -3.73 14.51
C HIS A 288 1.62 -4.98 15.01
N PRO A 289 0.38 -4.82 15.53
CA PRO A 289 -0.33 -5.94 16.18
C PRO A 289 -0.74 -7.06 15.22
N PHE A 290 -0.82 -6.76 13.92
CA PHE A 290 -1.33 -7.65 12.87
C PHE A 290 -0.37 -7.83 11.69
N GLU A 291 0.86 -7.33 11.78
CA GLU A 291 1.84 -7.37 10.69
C GLU A 291 3.27 -7.52 11.19
N ARG A 292 4.18 -7.85 10.27
CA ARG A 292 5.59 -8.04 10.56
C ARG A 292 6.38 -6.77 10.89
N TRP A 293 5.77 -5.60 10.82
CA TRP A 293 6.50 -4.34 10.95
C TRP A 293 6.79 -4.01 12.41
N THR A 294 8.06 -3.80 12.73
CA THR A 294 8.51 -3.54 14.12
C THR A 294 8.56 -2.05 14.41
N GLN A 295 8.55 -1.69 15.70
CA GLN A 295 8.77 -0.33 16.13
C GLN A 295 10.14 0.21 15.70
N ASP A 296 11.16 -0.64 15.73
CA ASP A 296 12.51 -0.24 15.33
C ASP A 296 12.52 0.23 13.86
N GLN A 297 11.84 -0.50 12.97
CA GLN A 297 11.71 -0.16 11.55
C GLN A 297 11.00 1.18 11.30
N TYR A 298 10.06 1.58 12.17
CA TYR A 298 9.45 2.91 12.10
C TYR A 298 10.51 4.01 12.23
N TYR A 299 11.37 3.90 13.24
CA TYR A 299 12.40 4.90 13.53
C TYR A 299 13.56 4.83 12.53
N GLU A 300 13.92 3.64 12.05
CA GLU A 300 14.93 3.43 11.00
C GLU A 300 14.51 4.07 9.68
N LEU A 301 13.26 3.89 9.25
CA LEU A 301 12.77 4.55 8.04
C LEU A 301 12.66 6.07 8.22
N ALA A 302 12.21 6.54 9.40
CA ALA A 302 12.16 7.97 9.69
C ALA A 302 13.55 8.62 9.66
N ALA A 303 14.60 7.90 10.04
CA ALA A 303 15.97 8.42 10.07
C ALA A 303 16.50 8.82 8.67
N PHE A 304 15.92 8.32 7.57
CA PHE A 304 16.26 8.78 6.22
C PHE A 304 15.89 10.25 5.97
N PHE A 305 14.88 10.77 6.66
CA PHE A 305 14.42 12.16 6.55
C PHE A 305 14.98 13.07 7.65
N ALA A 306 15.76 12.54 8.59
CA ALA A 306 16.30 13.28 9.75
C ALA A 306 17.19 14.48 9.37
N GLN A 307 17.79 14.42 8.18
CA GLN A 307 18.75 15.41 7.69
C GLN A 307 18.11 16.48 6.80
N VAL A 308 16.80 16.39 6.55
CA VAL A 308 16.08 17.40 5.78
C VAL A 308 16.03 18.72 6.56
N LYS A 309 16.47 19.78 5.91
CA LYS A 309 16.48 21.14 6.45
C LYS A 309 15.62 22.04 5.57
N LEU A 310 14.80 22.85 6.23
CA LEU A 310 13.99 23.88 5.59
C LEU A 310 14.48 25.25 6.06
N GLU A 311 14.85 26.11 5.12
CA GLU A 311 15.28 27.48 5.39
C GLU A 311 14.42 28.48 4.64
N ALA A 312 14.29 29.70 5.16
CA ALA A 312 13.54 30.74 4.46
C ALA A 312 14.20 31.06 3.11
N ASP A 313 13.42 31.01 2.04
CA ASP A 313 13.87 31.48 0.74
C ASP A 313 13.75 33.02 0.69
N PRO A 314 14.81 33.76 0.31
CA PRO A 314 14.72 35.20 0.04
C PRO A 314 13.57 35.60 -0.90
N ALA A 315 13.19 34.73 -1.85
CA ALA A 315 12.06 34.93 -2.75
C ALA A 315 10.70 35.01 -2.02
N SER A 316 10.64 34.54 -0.77
CA SER A 316 9.47 34.69 0.10
C SER A 316 9.26 36.13 0.55
N ALA A 317 10.31 36.98 0.56
CA ALA A 317 10.29 38.34 1.08
C ALA A 317 9.57 38.42 2.44
N LYS A 318 8.48 39.18 2.54
CA LYS A 318 7.63 39.30 3.75
C LYS A 318 6.40 38.37 3.72
N MET A 319 6.21 37.61 2.65
CA MET A 319 5.06 36.72 2.49
C MET A 319 5.23 35.50 3.39
N LYS A 320 4.14 35.13 4.06
CA LYS A 320 4.08 34.01 4.99
C LYS A 320 2.80 33.22 4.79
N VAL A 321 2.81 31.98 5.25
CA VAL A 321 1.69 31.03 5.20
C VAL A 321 1.45 30.43 6.58
N GLY A 322 0.20 30.06 6.83
CA GLY A 322 -0.24 29.60 8.15
C GLY A 322 -0.07 30.66 9.23
N GLY A 323 0.07 30.20 10.47
CA GLY A 323 0.07 31.06 11.64
C GLY A 323 -1.26 30.97 12.40
N THR A 324 -1.19 30.55 13.64
CA THR A 324 -2.29 30.58 14.62
C THR A 324 -1.76 31.13 15.93
N ALA A 325 -2.61 31.20 16.97
CA ALA A 325 -2.15 31.54 18.31
C ALA A 325 -1.14 30.52 18.89
N VAL A 326 -1.11 29.29 18.37
CA VAL A 326 -0.27 28.19 18.88
C VAL A 326 0.87 27.80 17.92
N GLU A 327 0.75 28.14 16.64
CA GLU A 327 1.72 27.78 15.61
C GLU A 327 2.21 29.03 14.87
N GLY A 328 3.53 29.25 14.85
CA GLY A 328 4.12 30.39 14.15
C GLY A 328 3.97 30.29 12.62
N SER A 329 3.73 31.43 11.97
CA SER A 329 3.68 31.51 10.51
C SER A 329 5.03 31.12 9.88
N LYS A 330 4.98 30.48 8.71
CA LYS A 330 6.16 30.04 7.95
C LYS A 330 6.38 30.94 6.73
N PRO A 331 7.61 31.07 6.21
CA PRO A 331 7.84 31.70 4.91
C PRO A 331 6.95 31.06 3.83
N LEU A 332 6.47 31.84 2.86
CA LEU A 332 5.75 31.31 1.70
C LEU A 332 6.62 30.30 0.92
N TYR A 333 7.88 30.66 0.69
CA TYR A 333 8.87 29.80 0.04
C TYR A 333 9.99 29.41 1.01
N GLU A 334 10.41 28.15 0.96
CA GLU A 334 11.52 27.60 1.73
C GLU A 334 12.47 26.83 0.80
N ILE A 335 13.76 26.85 1.14
CA ILE A 335 14.82 26.08 0.49
C ILE A 335 14.98 24.77 1.24
N ILE A 336 14.85 23.65 0.52
CA ILE A 336 15.03 22.30 1.04
C ILE A 336 16.47 21.85 0.75
N SER A 337 17.17 21.35 1.76
CA SER A 337 18.52 20.78 1.61
C SER A 337 18.76 19.65 2.61
N ASP A 338 19.81 18.86 2.39
CA ASP A 338 20.30 17.90 3.38
C ASP A 338 21.48 18.51 4.14
N LYS A 339 21.36 18.63 5.47
CA LYS A 339 22.38 19.28 6.32
C LYS A 339 23.51 18.35 6.77
N GLY A 340 23.56 17.10 6.27
CA GLY A 340 24.56 16.07 6.60
C GLY A 340 24.58 15.62 8.07
N THR A 341 23.73 16.20 8.91
CA THR A 341 23.63 15.99 10.36
C THR A 341 22.16 15.91 10.75
N GLY A 342 21.86 15.32 11.89
CA GLY A 342 20.48 15.12 12.36
C GLY A 342 20.11 13.66 12.40
N GLU A 343 19.49 13.26 13.50
CA GLU A 343 19.14 11.89 13.80
C GLU A 343 17.75 11.80 14.41
N VAL A 344 17.17 10.61 14.36
CA VAL A 344 15.93 10.26 15.04
C VAL A 344 16.27 9.53 16.33
N THR A 345 15.61 9.88 17.43
CA THR A 345 15.71 9.16 18.70
C THR A 345 14.56 8.18 18.82
N HIS A 346 14.88 6.91 19.07
CA HIS A 346 13.89 5.88 19.33
C HIS A 346 13.23 6.11 20.70
N VAL A 347 11.90 6.28 20.73
CA VAL A 347 11.20 6.68 21.97
C VAL A 347 11.27 5.63 23.08
N ARG A 348 11.22 4.34 22.73
CA ARG A 348 11.31 3.23 23.71
C ARG A 348 12.69 3.07 24.34
N THR A 349 13.77 3.17 23.55
CA THR A 349 15.14 2.88 24.01
C THR A 349 15.92 4.13 24.39
N GLY A 350 15.47 5.31 23.94
CA GLY A 350 16.21 6.57 24.08
C GLY A 350 17.47 6.67 23.21
N ALA A 351 17.76 5.66 22.40
CA ALA A 351 18.94 5.61 21.56
C ALA A 351 18.74 6.38 20.25
N VAL A 352 19.85 6.86 19.69
CA VAL A 352 19.90 7.36 18.32
C VAL A 352 19.72 6.20 17.34
N THR A 353 18.81 6.34 16.39
CA THR A 353 18.50 5.33 15.36
C THR A 353 19.15 5.70 14.04
N ALA A 354 19.99 4.80 13.52
CA ALA A 354 20.54 4.91 12.18
C ALA A 354 19.49 4.51 11.12
N PRO A 355 19.56 5.05 9.90
CA PRO A 355 18.67 4.63 8.82
C PRO A 355 18.93 3.18 8.41
N ALA A 356 17.86 2.40 8.25
CA ALA A 356 17.91 1.02 7.76
C ALA A 356 16.64 0.68 6.97
N PHE A 357 16.76 -0.24 6.02
CA PHE A 357 15.63 -0.71 5.23
C PHE A 357 14.96 -1.92 5.91
N PRO A 358 13.61 -1.99 5.92
CA PRO A 358 12.88 -3.04 6.63
C PRO A 358 12.92 -4.40 5.92
N PHE A 359 13.45 -4.46 4.71
CA PHE A 359 13.63 -5.70 3.95
C PHE A 359 14.64 -5.50 2.82
N ASP A 360 15.26 -6.61 2.42
CA ASP A 360 16.23 -6.65 1.34
C ASP A 360 15.57 -6.28 0.00
N THR A 361 16.29 -5.46 -0.77
CA THR A 361 15.91 -5.05 -2.12
C THR A 361 17.20 -4.70 -2.84
N SER A 362 17.37 -5.22 -4.06
CA SER A 362 18.46 -4.82 -4.95
C SER A 362 18.17 -3.43 -5.53
N PHE A 363 19.06 -2.47 -5.35
CA PHE A 363 18.96 -1.14 -5.96
C PHE A 363 20.35 -0.54 -6.18
N GLU A 364 20.44 0.38 -7.14
CA GLU A 364 21.66 1.11 -7.44
C GLU A 364 21.53 2.56 -6.99
N VAL A 365 22.61 3.10 -6.44
CA VAL A 365 22.68 4.51 -6.04
C VAL A 365 24.13 4.96 -6.17
N ALA A 366 24.33 6.24 -6.50
CA ALA A 366 25.67 6.81 -6.62
C ALA A 366 26.45 6.68 -5.30
N GLU A 367 27.77 6.47 -5.40
CA GLU A 367 28.64 6.48 -4.22
C GLU A 367 28.56 7.84 -3.51
N GLY A 368 28.45 7.81 -2.18
CA GLY A 368 28.28 9.03 -1.37
C GLY A 368 26.89 9.65 -1.45
N ALA A 369 25.90 8.99 -2.07
CA ALA A 369 24.53 9.47 -2.11
C ALA A 369 23.96 9.73 -0.72
N GLY A 370 23.22 10.84 -0.59
CA GLY A 370 22.55 11.22 0.65
C GLY A 370 21.43 10.25 1.04
N ARG A 371 20.98 10.31 2.30
CA ARG A 371 19.93 9.42 2.83
C ARG A 371 18.67 9.40 1.95
N ARG A 372 18.18 10.57 1.52
CA ARG A 372 16.99 10.65 0.64
C ARG A 372 17.19 10.03 -0.73
N GLN A 373 18.39 10.14 -1.31
CA GLN A 373 18.70 9.51 -2.59
C GLN A 373 18.74 7.97 -2.46
N GLN A 374 19.33 7.45 -1.38
CA GLN A 374 19.31 6.02 -1.08
C GLN A 374 17.88 5.51 -0.88
N LEU A 375 17.06 6.23 -0.11
CA LEU A 375 15.66 5.87 0.10
C LEU A 375 14.86 5.91 -1.20
N ALA A 376 15.03 6.95 -2.02
CA ALA A 376 14.35 7.07 -3.30
C ALA A 376 14.70 5.89 -4.21
N ALA A 377 15.98 5.55 -4.33
CA ALA A 377 16.44 4.40 -5.11
C ALA A 377 15.87 3.06 -4.61
N TRP A 378 15.81 2.87 -3.29
CA TRP A 378 15.22 1.68 -2.68
C TRP A 378 13.70 1.59 -2.90
N ILE A 379 12.97 2.71 -2.75
CA ILE A 379 11.51 2.76 -2.98
C ILE A 379 11.20 2.46 -4.44
N THR A 380 11.91 3.10 -5.37
CA THR A 380 11.58 3.03 -6.81
C THR A 380 12.24 1.84 -7.52
N SER A 381 12.95 0.97 -6.80
CA SER A 381 13.55 -0.22 -7.37
C SER A 381 12.48 -1.17 -7.94
N SER A 382 12.77 -1.80 -9.07
CA SER A 382 11.95 -2.87 -9.64
C SER A 382 11.91 -4.14 -8.76
N ASP A 383 12.90 -4.32 -7.88
CA ASP A 383 12.93 -5.40 -6.89
C ASP A 383 12.12 -5.05 -5.62
N ASN A 384 11.69 -3.80 -5.46
CA ASN A 384 10.83 -3.42 -4.36
C ASN A 384 9.43 -4.02 -4.55
N ARG A 385 9.13 -5.06 -3.77
CA ARG A 385 7.88 -5.82 -3.83
C ARG A 385 6.60 -5.02 -3.55
N TYR A 386 6.66 -3.75 -3.19
CA TYR A 386 5.49 -2.93 -2.86
C TYR A 386 5.22 -1.81 -3.86
N PHE A 387 6.26 -1.17 -4.41
CA PHE A 387 6.13 0.08 -5.17
C PHE A 387 5.16 -0.04 -6.36
N ALA A 388 5.43 -0.97 -7.28
CA ALA A 388 4.56 -1.19 -8.44
C ALA A 388 3.17 -1.70 -8.02
N ARG A 389 3.10 -2.60 -7.03
CA ARG A 389 1.83 -3.19 -6.57
C ARG A 389 0.89 -2.15 -5.97
N SER A 390 1.43 -1.23 -5.17
CA SER A 390 0.72 -0.09 -4.58
C SER A 390 0.03 0.73 -5.67
N TYR A 391 0.76 1.08 -6.72
CA TYR A 391 0.20 1.89 -7.80
C TYR A 391 -0.79 1.14 -8.67
N VAL A 392 -0.49 -0.11 -9.06
CA VAL A 392 -1.42 -0.96 -9.82
C VAL A 392 -2.73 -1.14 -9.07
N ASN A 393 -2.67 -1.41 -7.76
CA ASN A 393 -3.86 -1.55 -6.93
C ASN A 393 -4.70 -0.27 -6.90
N ARG A 394 -4.03 0.89 -6.79
CA ARG A 394 -4.69 2.19 -6.79
C ARG A 394 -5.39 2.49 -8.12
N ILE A 395 -4.72 2.26 -9.25
CA ILE A 395 -5.32 2.43 -10.58
C ILE A 395 -6.52 1.48 -10.74
N TRP A 396 -6.35 0.21 -10.36
CA TRP A 396 -7.43 -0.76 -10.40
C TRP A 396 -8.65 -0.29 -9.59
N GLY A 397 -8.44 0.12 -8.34
CA GLY A 397 -9.50 0.60 -7.47
C GLY A 397 -10.19 1.85 -7.99
N TYR A 398 -9.44 2.77 -8.60
CA TYR A 398 -10.01 3.97 -9.21
C TYR A 398 -10.85 3.70 -10.46
N LEU A 399 -10.51 2.67 -11.24
CA LEU A 399 -11.24 2.32 -12.47
C LEU A 399 -12.40 1.35 -12.22
N THR A 400 -12.34 0.55 -11.16
CA THR A 400 -13.33 -0.52 -10.88
C THR A 400 -14.17 -0.27 -9.63
N GLY A 401 -13.81 0.75 -8.83
CA GLY A 401 -14.47 1.12 -7.58
C GLY A 401 -13.97 0.38 -6.34
N VAL A 402 -13.27 -0.75 -6.49
CA VAL A 402 -12.69 -1.54 -5.39
C VAL A 402 -11.31 -2.03 -5.79
N GLY A 403 -10.31 -1.88 -4.93
CA GLY A 403 -8.95 -2.38 -5.20
C GLY A 403 -8.90 -3.90 -5.26
N LEU A 404 -7.84 -4.43 -5.89
CA LEU A 404 -7.47 -5.84 -5.68
C LEU A 404 -7.16 -6.11 -4.21
N ILE A 405 -6.62 -5.10 -3.53
CA ILE A 405 -6.45 -5.02 -2.07
C ILE A 405 -7.25 -3.80 -1.62
N ASP A 406 -8.13 -3.99 -0.63
CA ASP A 406 -8.94 -2.92 -0.07
C ASP A 406 -8.76 -2.88 1.47
N PRO A 407 -8.44 -1.74 2.09
CA PRO A 407 -8.21 -0.41 1.48
C PRO A 407 -7.01 -0.33 0.52
N LEU A 408 -7.02 0.64 -0.40
CA LEU A 408 -6.02 0.79 -1.49
C LEU A 408 -4.56 0.92 -1.01
N ASP A 409 -4.38 1.38 0.23
CA ASP A 409 -3.12 1.74 0.87
C ASP A 409 -2.78 0.83 2.08
N ASP A 410 -3.28 -0.41 2.07
CA ASP A 410 -3.12 -1.40 3.16
C ASP A 410 -2.64 -2.78 2.64
N ILE A 411 -1.48 -2.82 1.98
CA ILE A 411 -0.87 -4.07 1.51
C ILE A 411 -0.18 -4.80 2.67
N ARG A 412 -0.82 -5.88 3.13
CA ARG A 412 -0.31 -6.69 4.24
C ARG A 412 -0.69 -8.16 4.12
N ALA A 413 -0.03 -9.02 4.89
CA ALA A 413 -0.27 -10.47 4.85
C ALA A 413 -1.73 -10.84 5.18
N GLY A 414 -2.34 -10.16 6.15
CA GLY A 414 -3.76 -10.35 6.51
C GLY A 414 -4.76 -9.70 5.56
N ASN A 415 -4.30 -8.96 4.55
CA ASN A 415 -5.12 -8.34 3.50
C ASN A 415 -4.53 -8.68 2.12
N PRO A 416 -4.54 -9.97 1.72
CA PRO A 416 -3.99 -10.39 0.45
C PRO A 416 -4.84 -9.86 -0.71
N PRO A 417 -4.28 -9.73 -1.92
CA PRO A 417 -5.05 -9.40 -3.10
C PRO A 417 -6.13 -10.46 -3.37
N SER A 418 -7.31 -10.01 -3.78
CA SER A 418 -8.43 -10.84 -4.21
C SER A 418 -8.08 -11.72 -5.40
#